data_AF-A0AA40VI65-F1
#
_entry.id   AF-A0AA40VI65-F1
#
_cell.length_a   1.000
_cell.length_b   1.000
_cell.length_c   1.000
_cell.angle_alpha   90.00
_cell.angle_beta   90.00
_cell.angle_gamma   90.00
#
_symmetry.space_group_name_H-M   'P 1'
#
loop_
_entity.id
_entity.type
_entity.pdbx_description
1 polymer ?
#
loop_
_entity_poly.entity_id
_entity_poly.type
_entity_poly.pdbx_seq_one_letter_code
_entity_poly.pdbx_strand_id
1 'polypeptide(L)'
;MIDVKVGIPREVKNNEFRVAITPAGVHELVRHGHEVVIERGAGVGSSIPDEEYVAAGGRILATADEVWATADLLLKVKEPVAEEYHRLRKDQTLFTYLHLAASKECTDALLESGTTAIAYETVELPSRALPLLAPMSEVAGRLAPQVGAYQLMRANGGRGVLPGGVPGVLAGKAVVIGGGVSGWNAAQIAIGMGFHVTLLDKDINKLREADKIFGTKIQTVVSNAFELEKACLEADLVIGAVLIPGAKAPKLVTNELVSRMKAGSVLVDIAIDQGGCFEDSHPTTHAEPTFKVHDSVFYCVANMPGAVPNTSTYALTNATLPYIVELADRGWVEALRRDPALAKGLNTHDGKVVYKEVAEAHGLEHVELASLIG
;
A
#
# COMPACT_ATOMS: atom_id res chain seq x y z
N MET A 1 13.85 -18.62 -25.48
CA MET A 1 12.83 -18.25 -24.49
C MET A 1 13.00 -19.18 -23.32
N ILE A 2 13.10 -18.63 -22.11
CA ILE A 2 13.02 -19.44 -20.89
C ILE A 2 11.55 -19.78 -20.74
N ASP A 3 11.23 -21.07 -20.60
CA ASP A 3 9.89 -21.52 -20.24
C ASP A 3 9.77 -21.38 -18.72
N VAL A 4 9.15 -20.29 -18.25
CA VAL A 4 8.99 -19.97 -16.82
C VAL A 4 7.56 -20.24 -16.39
N LYS A 5 7.42 -20.86 -15.22
CA LYS A 5 6.12 -21.05 -14.56
C LYS A 5 5.86 -19.90 -13.59
N VAL A 6 4.87 -19.09 -13.92
CA VAL A 6 4.43 -17.97 -13.09
C VAL A 6 3.24 -18.41 -12.23
N GLY A 7 3.41 -18.38 -10.90
CA GLY A 7 2.39 -18.84 -9.96
C GLY A 7 1.71 -17.71 -9.20
N ILE A 8 0.39 -17.79 -9.07
CA ILE A 8 -0.43 -16.82 -8.35
C ILE A 8 -1.31 -17.57 -7.34
N PRO A 9 -0.89 -17.67 -6.06
CA PRO A 9 -1.74 -18.22 -5.02
C PRO A 9 -2.84 -17.22 -4.64
N ARG A 10 -3.88 -17.71 -3.98
CA ARG A 10 -4.89 -16.86 -3.34
C ARG A 10 -4.27 -16.18 -2.12
N GLU A 11 -4.62 -14.92 -1.91
CA GLU A 11 -4.20 -14.22 -0.70
C GLU A 11 -4.93 -14.77 0.54
N VAL A 12 -4.18 -14.94 1.64
CA VAL A 12 -4.68 -15.56 2.87
C VAL A 12 -4.81 -14.59 4.04
N LYS A 13 -4.27 -13.37 3.91
CA LYS A 13 -4.43 -12.35 4.95
C LYS A 13 -5.89 -11.96 5.12
N ASN A 14 -6.28 -11.71 6.37
CA ASN A 14 -7.64 -11.31 6.71
C ASN A 14 -8.08 -10.08 5.89
N ASN A 15 -9.22 -10.20 5.21
CA ASN A 15 -9.78 -9.18 4.31
C ASN A 15 -8.81 -8.69 3.22
N GLU A 16 -7.92 -9.57 2.75
CA GLU A 16 -7.19 -9.36 1.51
C GLU A 16 -7.96 -10.01 0.36
N PHE A 17 -8.64 -9.20 -0.43
CA PHE A 17 -9.47 -9.66 -1.55
C PHE A 17 -8.81 -9.43 -2.91
N ARG A 18 -7.64 -8.79 -2.94
CA ARG A 18 -6.88 -8.58 -4.17
C ARG A 18 -6.20 -9.87 -4.62
N VAL A 19 -5.80 -9.85 -5.89
CA VAL A 19 -4.98 -10.88 -6.55
C VAL A 19 -3.86 -10.20 -7.34
N ALA A 20 -2.71 -10.87 -7.45
CA ALA A 20 -1.48 -10.32 -8.02
C ALA A 20 -1.42 -10.33 -9.56
N ILE A 21 -2.45 -10.87 -10.23
CA ILE A 21 -2.55 -10.83 -11.69
C ILE A 21 -4.01 -10.76 -12.15
N THR A 22 -4.22 -10.13 -13.31
CA THR A 22 -5.51 -10.07 -14.02
C THR A 22 -5.45 -10.91 -15.29
N PRO A 23 -6.60 -11.21 -15.94
CA PRO A 23 -6.62 -11.91 -17.23
C PRO A 23 -5.75 -11.23 -18.30
N ALA A 24 -5.62 -9.91 -18.28
CA ALA A 24 -4.73 -9.17 -19.18
C ALA A 24 -3.25 -9.52 -18.96
N GLY A 25 -2.82 -9.60 -17.69
CA GLY A 25 -1.45 -10.02 -17.35
C GLY A 25 -1.19 -11.49 -17.67
N VAL A 26 -2.17 -12.37 -17.46
CA VAL A 26 -2.09 -13.78 -17.86
C VAL A 26 -1.90 -13.90 -19.38
N HIS A 27 -2.73 -13.19 -20.16
CA HIS A 27 -2.64 -13.20 -21.61
C HIS A 27 -1.27 -12.73 -22.12
N GLU A 28 -0.72 -11.68 -21.53
CA GLU A 28 0.59 -11.15 -21.90
C GLU A 28 1.72 -12.16 -21.63
N LEU A 29 1.72 -12.79 -20.45
CA LEU A 29 2.72 -13.81 -20.10
C LEU A 29 2.63 -15.04 -21.00
N VAL A 30 1.41 -15.52 -21.29
CA VAL A 30 1.21 -16.65 -22.21
C VAL A 30 1.68 -16.31 -23.62
N ARG A 31 1.45 -15.08 -24.09
CA ARG A 31 1.94 -14.59 -25.37
C ARG A 31 3.48 -14.55 -25.43
N HIS A 32 4.14 -14.30 -24.30
CA HIS A 32 5.59 -14.38 -24.14
C HIS A 32 6.13 -15.81 -24.03
N GLY A 33 5.25 -16.81 -24.01
CA GLY A 33 5.59 -18.23 -23.99
C GLY A 33 5.74 -18.84 -22.60
N HIS A 34 5.27 -18.14 -21.56
CA HIS A 34 5.32 -18.62 -20.17
C HIS A 34 4.05 -19.40 -19.79
N GLU A 35 4.18 -20.34 -18.86
CA GLU A 35 3.04 -21.02 -18.23
C GLU A 35 2.56 -20.21 -17.03
N VAL A 36 1.27 -19.91 -16.95
CA VAL A 36 0.68 -19.21 -15.80
C VAL A 36 -0.24 -20.14 -15.03
N VAL A 37 0.06 -20.37 -13.75
CA VAL A 37 -0.72 -21.21 -12.85
C VAL A 37 -1.34 -20.38 -11.72
N ILE A 38 -2.64 -20.55 -11.49
CA ILE A 38 -3.42 -19.75 -10.54
C ILE A 38 -4.15 -20.69 -9.58
N GLU A 39 -4.16 -20.37 -8.28
CA GLU A 39 -4.99 -21.11 -7.33
C GLU A 39 -6.47 -20.88 -7.63
N ARG A 40 -7.26 -21.96 -7.56
CA ARG A 40 -8.72 -21.89 -7.67
C ARG A 40 -9.32 -20.81 -6.77
N GLY A 41 -10.09 -19.91 -7.37
CA GLY A 41 -10.78 -18.83 -6.67
C GLY A 41 -9.87 -17.67 -6.23
N ALA A 42 -8.60 -17.62 -6.64
CA ALA A 42 -7.68 -16.55 -6.24
C ALA A 42 -8.19 -15.14 -6.62
N GLY A 43 -8.84 -15.01 -7.78
CA GLY A 43 -9.35 -13.72 -8.26
C GLY A 43 -10.79 -13.38 -7.86
N VAL A 44 -11.51 -14.29 -7.19
CA VAL A 44 -12.95 -14.11 -6.89
C VAL A 44 -13.20 -12.86 -6.04
N GLY A 45 -12.31 -12.55 -5.10
CA GLY A 45 -12.37 -11.32 -4.31
C GLY A 45 -12.32 -10.04 -5.15
N SER A 46 -11.59 -10.07 -6.27
CA SER A 46 -11.49 -8.96 -7.24
C SER A 46 -12.57 -8.99 -8.31
N SER A 47 -13.58 -9.86 -8.18
CA SER A 47 -14.60 -10.12 -9.20
C SER A 47 -14.03 -10.68 -10.50
N ILE A 48 -12.98 -11.51 -10.40
CA ILE A 48 -12.36 -12.22 -11.53
C ILE A 48 -12.56 -13.73 -11.30
N PRO A 49 -13.57 -14.34 -11.94
CA PRO A 49 -13.82 -15.77 -11.78
C PRO A 49 -12.76 -16.60 -12.54
N ASP A 50 -12.59 -17.86 -12.14
CA ASP A 50 -11.55 -18.76 -12.67
C ASP A 50 -11.61 -18.91 -14.20
N GLU A 51 -12.81 -18.87 -14.77
CA GLU A 51 -13.05 -18.99 -16.21
C GLU A 51 -12.38 -17.86 -17.01
N GLU A 52 -12.26 -16.65 -16.43
CA GLU A 52 -11.57 -15.54 -17.10
C GLU A 52 -10.06 -15.76 -17.18
N TYR A 53 -9.46 -16.38 -16.15
CA TYR A 53 -8.05 -16.76 -16.20
C TYR A 53 -7.80 -17.88 -17.21
N VAL A 54 -8.69 -18.88 -17.27
CA VAL A 54 -8.61 -19.96 -18.26
C VAL A 54 -8.75 -19.42 -19.68
N ALA A 55 -9.70 -18.51 -19.91
CA ALA A 55 -9.90 -17.87 -21.20
C ALA A 55 -8.69 -17.05 -21.65
N ALA A 56 -7.92 -16.50 -20.71
CA ALA A 56 -6.67 -15.79 -20.99
C ALA A 56 -5.46 -16.72 -21.23
N GLY A 57 -5.62 -18.05 -21.05
CA GLY A 57 -4.57 -19.05 -21.24
C GLY A 57 -3.90 -19.54 -19.95
N GLY A 58 -4.40 -19.12 -18.78
CA GLY A 58 -3.93 -19.60 -17.49
C GLY A 58 -4.46 -20.99 -17.14
N ARG A 59 -3.79 -21.67 -16.21
CA ARG A 59 -4.17 -22.98 -15.69
C ARG A 59 -4.54 -22.88 -14.22
N ILE A 60 -5.75 -23.32 -13.87
CA ILE A 60 -6.20 -23.35 -12.48
C ILE A 60 -5.68 -24.59 -11.77
N LEU A 61 -5.04 -24.40 -10.62
CA LEU A 61 -4.62 -25.47 -9.70
C LEU A 61 -5.56 -25.54 -8.50
N ALA A 62 -5.65 -26.72 -7.88
CA ALA A 62 -6.65 -26.96 -6.84
C ALA A 62 -6.24 -26.37 -5.50
N THR A 63 -4.94 -26.27 -5.21
CA THR A 63 -4.43 -25.90 -3.89
C THR A 63 -3.29 -24.89 -3.99
N ALA A 64 -3.10 -24.12 -2.91
CA ALA A 64 -1.93 -23.26 -2.76
C ALA A 64 -0.63 -24.08 -2.87
N ASP A 65 -0.54 -25.23 -2.21
CA ASP A 65 0.68 -26.07 -2.23
C ASP A 65 1.10 -26.45 -3.66
N GLU A 66 0.14 -26.77 -4.54
CA GLU A 66 0.42 -27.03 -5.95
C GLU A 66 1.01 -25.80 -6.66
N VAL A 67 0.47 -24.61 -6.42
CA VAL A 67 0.95 -23.36 -7.05
C VAL A 67 2.36 -23.03 -6.57
N TRP A 68 2.58 -23.03 -5.26
CA TRP A 68 3.87 -22.73 -4.65
C TRP A 68 4.96 -23.71 -5.06
N ALA A 69 4.63 -25.01 -5.16
CA ALA A 69 5.57 -26.04 -5.61
C ALA A 69 5.89 -25.95 -7.11
N THR A 70 4.97 -25.44 -7.94
CA THR A 70 5.12 -25.38 -9.40
C THR A 70 5.87 -24.14 -9.88
N ALA A 71 5.70 -23.00 -9.20
CA ALA A 71 6.12 -21.71 -9.70
C ALA A 71 7.63 -21.45 -9.56
N ASP A 72 8.26 -20.98 -10.65
CA ASP A 72 9.61 -20.43 -10.65
C ASP A 72 9.58 -18.95 -10.23
N LEU A 73 8.57 -18.21 -10.72
CA LEU A 73 8.25 -16.84 -10.32
C LEU A 73 6.88 -16.84 -9.61
N LEU A 74 6.86 -16.54 -8.32
CA LEU A 74 5.64 -16.45 -7.53
C LEU A 74 5.23 -14.99 -7.34
N LEU A 75 4.01 -14.66 -7.72
CA LEU A 75 3.45 -13.32 -7.59
C LEU A 75 2.41 -13.32 -6.47
N LYS A 76 2.57 -12.40 -5.53
CA LYS A 76 1.61 -12.16 -4.44
C LYS A 76 1.34 -10.67 -4.31
N VAL A 77 0.26 -10.35 -3.61
CA VAL A 77 -0.04 -8.98 -3.18
C VAL A 77 0.63 -8.70 -1.84
N LYS A 78 0.48 -9.59 -0.85
CA LYS A 78 0.99 -9.39 0.51
C LYS A 78 2.18 -10.29 0.82
N GLU A 79 2.84 -10.00 1.92
CA GLU A 79 3.99 -10.77 2.37
C GLU A 79 3.54 -12.18 2.79
N PRO A 80 4.42 -13.19 2.68
CA PRO A 80 4.15 -14.49 3.24
C PRO A 80 3.78 -14.38 4.73
N VAL A 81 2.78 -15.15 5.16
CA VAL A 81 2.43 -15.28 6.59
C VAL A 81 2.89 -16.63 7.15
N ALA A 82 2.76 -16.84 8.47
CA ALA A 82 3.22 -18.04 9.15
C ALA A 82 2.75 -19.36 8.52
N GLU A 83 1.50 -19.42 8.05
CA GLU A 83 0.96 -20.60 7.36
C GLU A 83 1.52 -20.82 5.94
N GLU A 84 2.24 -19.85 5.38
CA GLU A 84 2.86 -19.94 4.05
C GLU A 84 4.38 -20.17 4.12
N TYR A 85 5.05 -19.94 5.26
CA TYR A 85 6.52 -20.00 5.35
C TYR A 85 7.13 -21.33 4.89
N HIS A 86 6.46 -22.45 5.19
CA HIS A 86 6.90 -23.79 4.77
C HIS A 86 6.88 -24.01 3.25
N ARG A 87 6.24 -23.11 2.49
CA ARG A 87 6.12 -23.17 1.02
C ARG A 87 7.22 -22.41 0.30
N LEU A 88 8.00 -21.59 1.01
CA LEU A 88 9.12 -20.83 0.45
C LEU A 88 10.23 -21.78 -0.04
N ARG A 89 10.81 -21.50 -1.21
CA ARG A 89 11.78 -22.39 -1.86
C ARG A 89 13.00 -21.63 -2.38
N LYS A 90 14.17 -22.23 -2.21
CA LYS A 90 15.46 -21.67 -2.65
C LYS A 90 15.55 -21.35 -4.14
N ASP A 91 14.87 -22.14 -4.97
CA ASP A 91 14.86 -22.04 -6.43
C ASP A 91 13.74 -21.12 -6.97
N GLN A 92 12.99 -20.44 -6.09
CA GLN A 92 11.88 -19.57 -6.45
C GLN A 92 12.24 -18.09 -6.31
N THR A 93 11.71 -17.27 -7.22
CA THR A 93 11.66 -15.81 -7.09
C THR A 93 10.28 -15.39 -6.60
N LEU A 94 10.21 -14.71 -5.45
CA LEU A 94 9.00 -14.12 -4.90
C LEU A 94 8.96 -12.62 -5.23
N PHE A 95 7.86 -12.15 -5.81
CA PHE A 95 7.65 -10.73 -6.11
C PHE A 95 6.30 -10.24 -5.54
N THR A 96 6.35 -9.46 -4.45
CA THR A 96 5.19 -9.04 -3.65
C THR A 96 5.51 -7.81 -2.78
N TYR A 97 4.54 -7.25 -2.05
CA TYR A 97 4.85 -6.36 -0.91
C TYR A 97 5.41 -7.19 0.25
N LEU A 98 6.55 -6.78 0.84
CA LEU A 98 7.19 -7.57 1.90
C LEU A 98 7.17 -6.90 3.27
N HIS A 99 7.40 -5.60 3.34
CA HIS A 99 7.52 -4.79 4.56
C HIS A 99 8.46 -5.40 5.61
N LEU A 100 9.59 -5.97 5.17
CA LEU A 100 10.43 -6.81 6.02
C LEU A 100 10.92 -6.12 7.29
N ALA A 101 11.21 -4.81 7.26
CA ALA A 101 11.63 -4.06 8.44
C ALA A 101 10.59 -4.08 9.59
N ALA A 102 9.32 -4.37 9.30
CA ALA A 102 8.24 -4.47 10.27
C ALA A 102 7.99 -5.91 10.79
N SER A 103 8.57 -6.95 10.18
CA SER A 103 8.40 -8.34 10.61
C SER A 103 9.71 -9.12 10.57
N LYS A 104 10.24 -9.38 11.77
CA LYS A 104 11.43 -10.21 11.91
C LYS A 104 11.12 -11.66 11.54
N GLU A 105 9.95 -12.19 11.89
CA GLU A 105 9.58 -13.58 11.56
C GLU A 105 9.52 -13.81 10.04
N CYS A 106 8.91 -12.89 9.29
CA CYS A 106 8.87 -12.99 7.83
C CYS A 106 10.27 -12.87 7.21
N THR A 107 11.12 -11.99 7.76
CA THR A 107 12.51 -11.85 7.31
C THR A 107 13.28 -13.15 7.53
N ASP A 108 13.21 -13.73 8.73
CA ASP A 108 13.90 -14.97 9.09
C ASP A 108 13.44 -16.14 8.19
N ALA A 109 12.13 -16.27 7.94
CA ALA A 109 11.60 -17.31 7.04
C ALA A 109 12.13 -17.21 5.59
N LEU A 110 12.25 -15.99 5.04
CA LEU A 110 12.83 -15.78 3.71
C LEU A 110 14.31 -16.17 3.68
N LEU A 111 15.07 -15.80 4.73
CA LEU A 111 16.49 -16.11 4.82
C LEU A 111 16.72 -17.63 4.98
N GLU A 112 15.97 -18.28 5.87
CA GLU A 112 16.07 -19.73 6.11
C GLU A 112 15.74 -20.55 4.85
N SER A 113 14.72 -20.12 4.09
CA SER A 113 14.36 -20.80 2.83
C SER A 113 15.36 -20.56 1.69
N GLY A 114 16.19 -19.51 1.78
CA GLY A 114 17.08 -19.08 0.70
C GLY A 114 16.37 -18.45 -0.50
N THR A 115 15.06 -18.17 -0.41
CA THR A 115 14.23 -17.59 -1.49
C THR A 115 14.80 -16.25 -1.98
N THR A 116 14.73 -16.02 -3.28
CA THR A 116 15.01 -14.70 -3.86
C THR A 116 13.74 -13.85 -3.74
N ALA A 117 13.76 -12.79 -2.92
CA ALA A 117 12.58 -11.97 -2.66
C ALA A 117 12.78 -10.53 -3.11
N ILE A 118 11.90 -10.05 -3.98
CA ILE A 118 11.87 -8.70 -4.52
C ILE A 118 10.62 -8.00 -3.98
N ALA A 119 10.80 -6.86 -3.32
CA ALA A 119 9.73 -6.10 -2.69
C ALA A 119 9.16 -5.03 -3.64
N TYR A 120 7.84 -4.98 -3.79
CA TYR A 120 7.17 -3.94 -4.58
C TYR A 120 7.50 -2.54 -4.06
N GLU A 121 7.45 -2.34 -2.74
CA GLU A 121 7.57 -1.03 -2.11
C GLU A 121 8.98 -0.45 -2.10
N THR A 122 10.00 -1.22 -2.49
CA THR A 122 11.39 -0.74 -2.58
C THR A 122 11.89 -0.61 -4.03
N VAL A 123 11.08 -1.01 -5.02
CA VAL A 123 11.32 -0.61 -6.43
C VAL A 123 11.25 0.91 -6.50
N GLU A 124 12.34 1.55 -6.93
CA GLU A 124 12.48 3.01 -6.84
C GLU A 124 13.13 3.59 -8.09
N LEU A 125 12.42 4.50 -8.76
CA LEU A 125 12.90 5.22 -9.94
C LEU A 125 14.04 6.20 -9.59
N PRO A 126 14.82 6.68 -10.57
CA PRO A 126 15.83 7.73 -10.35
C PRO A 126 15.29 9.00 -9.70
N SER A 127 14.00 9.29 -9.91
CA SER A 127 13.28 10.42 -9.28
C SER A 127 12.94 10.20 -7.80
N ARG A 128 13.34 9.07 -7.19
CA ARG A 128 12.91 8.59 -5.86
C ARG A 128 11.44 8.20 -5.75
N ALA A 129 10.71 8.17 -6.88
CA ALA A 129 9.34 7.69 -6.89
C ALA A 129 9.30 6.18 -6.70
N LEU A 130 8.29 5.70 -5.98
CA LEU A 130 8.01 4.28 -5.74
C LEU A 130 6.84 3.84 -6.63
N PRO A 131 7.09 3.43 -7.89
CA PRO A 131 6.05 3.25 -8.91
C PRO A 131 5.06 2.14 -8.56
N LEU A 132 5.49 1.14 -7.78
CA LEU A 132 4.62 0.04 -7.38
C LEU A 132 3.86 0.34 -6.09
N LEU A 133 4.28 1.32 -5.30
CA LEU A 133 3.55 1.79 -4.12
C LEU A 133 2.55 2.90 -4.44
N ALA A 134 2.84 3.70 -5.48
CA ALA A 134 2.03 4.86 -5.86
C ALA A 134 0.55 4.51 -6.11
N PRO A 135 0.18 3.45 -6.87
CA PRO A 135 -1.23 3.13 -7.09
C PRO A 135 -1.99 2.79 -5.79
N MET A 136 -1.32 2.13 -4.84
CA MET A 136 -1.93 1.82 -3.54
C MET A 136 -2.08 3.08 -2.68
N SER A 137 -1.12 4.00 -2.76
CA SER A 137 -1.20 5.33 -2.15
C SER A 137 -2.37 6.13 -2.72
N GLU A 138 -2.59 6.09 -4.04
CA GLU A 138 -3.72 6.73 -4.70
C GLU A 138 -5.05 6.17 -4.19
N VAL A 139 -5.19 4.83 -4.16
CA VAL A 139 -6.40 4.17 -3.66
C VAL A 139 -6.67 4.53 -2.20
N ALA A 140 -5.67 4.41 -1.32
CA ALA A 140 -5.82 4.73 0.10
C ALA A 140 -6.18 6.21 0.32
N GLY A 141 -5.52 7.11 -0.42
CA GLY A 141 -5.84 8.55 -0.43
C GLY A 141 -7.28 8.82 -0.84
N ARG A 142 -7.80 8.16 -1.88
CA ARG A 142 -9.18 8.33 -2.32
C ARG A 142 -10.20 7.72 -1.36
N LEU A 143 -9.86 6.63 -0.68
CA LEU A 143 -10.73 6.00 0.32
C LEU A 143 -10.81 6.83 1.60
N ALA A 144 -9.74 7.50 2.01
CA ALA A 144 -9.68 8.18 3.30
C ALA A 144 -10.81 9.21 3.54
N PRO A 145 -11.15 10.11 2.60
CA PRO A 145 -12.31 10.99 2.78
C PRO A 145 -13.65 10.25 2.75
N GLN A 146 -13.77 9.15 2.00
CA GLN A 146 -15.00 8.37 1.91
C GLN A 146 -15.29 7.69 3.27
N VAL A 147 -14.29 6.98 3.81
CA VAL A 147 -14.42 6.36 5.14
C VAL A 147 -14.53 7.42 6.22
N GLY A 148 -13.77 8.52 6.13
CA GLY A 148 -13.86 9.64 7.06
C GLY A 148 -15.25 10.26 7.11
N ALA A 149 -15.86 10.51 5.96
CA ALA A 149 -17.24 11.00 5.86
C ALA A 149 -18.27 10.00 6.40
N TYR A 150 -18.08 8.71 6.15
CA TYR A 150 -18.92 7.67 6.72
C TYR A 150 -18.82 7.66 8.26
N GLN A 151 -17.60 7.68 8.81
CA GLN A 151 -17.38 7.69 10.26
C GLN A 151 -17.81 9.01 10.93
N LEU A 152 -17.88 10.10 10.17
CA LEU A 152 -18.44 11.37 10.65
C LEU A 152 -19.94 11.29 10.96
N MET A 153 -20.67 10.32 10.41
CA MET A 153 -22.09 10.15 10.70
C MET A 153 -22.32 9.84 12.19
N ARG A 154 -23.38 10.41 12.78
CA ARG A 154 -23.63 10.29 14.22
C ARG A 154 -23.84 8.85 14.68
N ALA A 155 -24.44 8.00 13.83
CA ALA A 155 -24.65 6.58 14.10
C ALA A 155 -23.34 5.80 14.27
N ASN A 156 -22.24 6.29 13.69
CA ASN A 156 -20.91 5.69 13.77
C ASN A 156 -20.05 6.31 14.89
N GLY A 157 -20.63 7.16 15.73
CA GLY A 157 -19.94 7.84 16.83
C GLY A 157 -19.31 9.18 16.48
N GLY A 158 -19.27 9.55 15.19
CA GLY A 158 -18.80 10.85 14.73
C GLY A 158 -19.70 12.01 15.11
N ARG A 159 -19.27 13.21 14.71
CA ARG A 159 -19.91 14.50 15.05
C ARG A 159 -21.28 14.72 14.40
N GLY A 160 -21.61 13.97 13.35
CA GLY A 160 -22.83 14.14 12.56
C GLY A 160 -22.74 15.26 11.53
N VAL A 161 -21.54 15.50 10.96
CA VAL A 161 -21.31 16.56 9.97
C VAL A 161 -21.36 15.96 8.56
N LEU A 162 -22.20 16.55 7.69
CA LEU A 162 -22.23 16.22 6.28
C LEU A 162 -21.11 16.98 5.54
N PRO A 163 -20.24 16.31 4.75
CA PRO A 163 -19.09 16.92 4.08
C PRO A 163 -19.38 18.26 3.40
N GLY A 164 -20.33 18.31 2.47
CA GLY A 164 -20.66 19.51 1.69
C GLY A 164 -21.68 20.44 2.36
N GLY A 165 -22.20 20.10 3.54
CA GLY A 165 -23.36 20.78 4.10
C GLY A 165 -24.55 20.78 3.13
N VAL A 166 -25.41 21.79 3.25
CA VAL A 166 -26.52 22.09 2.34
C VAL A 166 -26.71 23.61 2.27
N PRO A 167 -27.42 24.19 1.29
CA PRO A 167 -27.67 25.62 1.24
C PRO A 167 -28.20 26.17 2.59
N GLY A 168 -27.47 27.12 3.17
CA GLY A 168 -27.78 27.70 4.49
C GLY A 168 -27.11 27.01 5.70
N VAL A 169 -26.34 25.94 5.49
CA VAL A 169 -25.62 25.18 6.53
C VAL A 169 -24.15 25.04 6.16
N LEU A 170 -23.26 25.20 7.15
CA LEU A 170 -21.81 25.09 6.94
C LEU A 170 -21.42 23.67 6.49
N ALA A 171 -20.48 23.61 5.55
CA ALA A 171 -19.79 22.37 5.17
C ALA A 171 -18.78 21.96 6.26
N GLY A 172 -18.40 20.67 6.26
CA GLY A 172 -17.37 20.16 7.14
C GLY A 172 -15.98 20.69 6.81
N LYS A 173 -15.10 20.74 7.81
CA LYS A 173 -13.67 21.08 7.64
C LYS A 173 -12.82 19.82 7.62
N ALA A 174 -12.02 19.64 6.58
CA ALA A 174 -11.07 18.54 6.47
C ALA A 174 -9.62 19.06 6.43
N VAL A 175 -8.73 18.43 7.18
CA VAL A 175 -7.29 18.70 7.16
C VAL A 175 -6.57 17.48 6.62
N VAL A 176 -5.71 17.67 5.62
CA VAL A 176 -4.84 16.63 5.07
C VAL A 176 -3.40 16.97 5.44
N ILE A 177 -2.72 16.05 6.13
CA ILE A 177 -1.34 16.21 6.58
C ILE A 177 -0.43 15.38 5.68
N GLY A 178 0.37 16.07 4.86
CA GLY A 178 1.23 15.50 3.82
C GLY A 178 0.61 15.66 2.43
N GLY A 179 1.33 16.30 1.51
CA GLY A 179 0.96 16.53 0.10
C GLY A 179 1.63 15.54 -0.87
N GLY A 180 1.98 14.35 -0.40
CA GLY A 180 2.40 13.24 -1.28
C GLY A 180 1.22 12.62 -2.04
N VAL A 181 1.44 11.47 -2.68
CA VAL A 181 0.42 10.80 -3.53
C VAL A 181 -0.91 10.56 -2.78
N SER A 182 -0.86 9.98 -1.57
CA SER A 182 -2.08 9.73 -0.78
C SER A 182 -2.79 11.02 -0.39
N GLY A 183 -2.04 12.02 0.08
CA GLY A 183 -2.60 13.29 0.51
C GLY A 183 -3.21 14.10 -0.63
N TRP A 184 -2.57 14.08 -1.80
CA TRP A 184 -3.12 14.69 -3.01
C TRP A 184 -4.49 14.10 -3.39
N ASN A 185 -4.56 12.77 -3.42
CA ASN A 185 -5.80 12.06 -3.73
C ASN A 185 -6.86 12.28 -2.65
N ALA A 186 -6.47 12.32 -1.38
CA ALA A 186 -7.37 12.64 -0.28
C ALA A 186 -7.94 14.06 -0.40
N ALA A 187 -7.10 15.06 -0.70
CA ALA A 187 -7.53 16.43 -0.91
C ALA A 187 -8.52 16.51 -2.09
N GLN A 188 -8.21 15.87 -3.22
CA GLN A 188 -9.07 15.85 -4.40
C GLN A 188 -10.47 15.30 -4.09
N ILE A 189 -10.56 14.14 -3.42
CA ILE A 189 -11.85 13.52 -3.10
C ILE A 189 -12.59 14.33 -2.03
N ALA A 190 -11.90 14.83 -1.00
CA ALA A 190 -12.52 15.65 0.04
C ALA A 190 -13.13 16.94 -0.54
N ILE A 191 -12.43 17.63 -1.46
CA ILE A 191 -12.96 18.79 -2.19
C ILE A 191 -14.19 18.38 -3.02
N GLY A 192 -14.13 17.24 -3.71
CA GLY A 192 -15.25 16.71 -4.50
C GLY A 192 -16.49 16.39 -3.66
N MET A 193 -16.31 16.00 -2.40
CA MET A 193 -17.40 15.78 -1.43
C MET A 193 -17.92 17.08 -0.80
N GLY A 194 -17.26 18.21 -1.04
CA GLY A 194 -17.66 19.54 -0.58
C GLY A 194 -17.05 19.98 0.74
N PHE A 195 -16.04 19.27 1.28
CA PHE A 195 -15.32 19.75 2.46
C PHE A 195 -14.60 21.08 2.18
N HIS A 196 -14.47 21.92 3.21
CA HIS A 196 -13.42 22.93 3.25
C HIS A 196 -12.10 22.27 3.59
N VAL A 197 -11.19 22.18 2.61
CA VAL A 197 -9.95 21.41 2.74
C VAL A 197 -8.74 22.31 2.99
N THR A 198 -7.99 21.98 4.04
CA THR A 198 -6.65 22.52 4.30
C THR A 198 -5.60 21.43 4.10
N LEU A 199 -4.64 21.65 3.19
CA LEU A 199 -3.50 20.76 2.96
C LEU A 199 -2.25 21.32 3.64
N LEU A 200 -1.63 20.52 4.49
CA LEU A 200 -0.39 20.83 5.21
C LEU A 200 0.78 20.02 4.66
N ASP A 201 1.87 20.67 4.28
CA ASP A 201 3.14 20.01 3.93
C ASP A 201 4.33 20.92 4.29
N LYS A 202 5.51 20.36 4.50
CA LYS A 202 6.76 21.12 4.66
C LYS A 202 7.32 21.58 3.31
N ASP A 203 7.05 20.83 2.25
CA ASP A 203 7.50 21.13 0.89
C ASP A 203 6.52 22.10 0.20
N ILE A 204 6.97 23.35 0.08
CA ILE A 204 6.23 24.42 -0.59
C ILE A 204 5.95 24.09 -2.07
N ASN A 205 6.75 23.26 -2.74
CA ASN A 205 6.51 22.92 -4.14
C ASN A 205 5.25 22.05 -4.30
N LYS A 206 5.04 21.08 -3.40
CA LYS A 206 3.80 20.29 -3.36
C LYS A 206 2.57 21.16 -3.08
N LEU A 207 2.72 22.11 -2.17
CA LEU A 207 1.67 23.10 -1.88
C LEU A 207 1.37 23.99 -3.10
N ARG A 208 2.40 24.46 -3.80
CA ARG A 208 2.25 25.26 -5.02
C ARG A 208 1.56 24.48 -6.14
N GLU A 209 1.85 23.19 -6.24
CA GLU A 209 1.17 22.31 -7.19
C GLU A 209 -0.34 22.18 -6.85
N ALA A 210 -0.67 22.00 -5.57
CA ALA A 210 -2.06 21.94 -5.08
C ALA A 210 -2.83 23.22 -5.38
N ASP A 211 -2.24 24.37 -5.07
CA ASP A 211 -2.81 25.68 -5.37
C ASP A 211 -3.03 25.86 -6.88
N LYS A 212 -2.06 25.47 -7.72
CA LYS A 212 -2.18 25.56 -9.18
C LYS A 212 -3.34 24.72 -9.74
N ILE A 213 -3.59 23.53 -9.19
CA ILE A 213 -4.59 22.59 -9.73
C ILE A 213 -5.99 22.86 -9.18
N PHE A 214 -6.12 23.11 -7.88
CA PHE A 214 -7.43 23.28 -7.23
C PHE A 214 -7.85 24.74 -7.07
N GLY A 215 -6.91 25.68 -7.24
CA GLY A 215 -7.14 27.11 -7.02
C GLY A 215 -7.70 27.37 -5.62
N THR A 216 -8.69 28.25 -5.55
CA THR A 216 -9.32 28.68 -4.28
C THR A 216 -10.17 27.62 -3.58
N LYS A 217 -10.25 26.39 -4.13
CA LYS A 217 -11.00 25.28 -3.51
C LYS A 217 -10.22 24.58 -2.40
N ILE A 218 -8.92 24.84 -2.30
CA ILE A 218 -8.05 24.28 -1.26
C ILE A 218 -7.27 25.40 -0.58
N GLN A 219 -7.04 25.27 0.72
CA GLN A 219 -6.08 26.10 1.43
C GLN A 219 -4.78 25.32 1.62
N THR A 220 -3.67 25.82 1.09
CA THR A 220 -2.36 25.18 1.26
C THR A 220 -1.54 25.93 2.29
N VAL A 221 -1.05 25.25 3.31
CA VAL A 221 -0.36 25.87 4.45
C VAL A 221 0.94 25.11 4.75
N VAL A 222 2.01 25.85 5.04
CA VAL A 222 3.29 25.26 5.44
C VAL A 222 3.13 24.60 6.80
N SER A 223 3.46 23.31 6.88
CA SER A 223 3.32 22.53 8.10
C SER A 223 4.40 22.87 9.13
N ASN A 224 4.03 23.66 10.13
CA ASN A 224 4.77 23.85 11.38
C ASN A 224 3.86 23.49 12.56
N ALA A 225 4.42 23.39 13.77
CA ALA A 225 3.65 22.95 14.95
C ALA A 225 2.41 23.83 15.22
N PHE A 226 2.54 25.14 15.04
CA PHE A 226 1.45 26.10 15.29
C PHE A 226 0.31 25.96 14.27
N GLU A 227 0.62 25.91 12.97
CA GLU A 227 -0.42 25.77 11.93
C GLU A 227 -1.06 24.39 11.93
N LEU A 228 -0.29 23.34 12.26
CA LEU A 228 -0.81 21.98 12.43
C LEU A 228 -1.84 21.92 13.56
N GLU A 229 -1.48 22.43 14.75
CA GLU A 229 -2.37 22.48 15.91
C GLU A 229 -3.65 23.25 15.59
N LYS A 230 -3.51 24.47 15.06
CA LYS A 230 -4.65 25.31 14.69
C LYS A 230 -5.59 24.61 13.71
N ALA A 231 -5.05 24.00 12.66
CA ALA A 231 -5.86 23.30 11.67
C ALA A 231 -6.60 22.11 12.29
N CYS A 232 -5.93 21.30 13.12
CA CYS A 232 -6.53 20.13 13.75
C CYS A 232 -7.66 20.49 14.72
N LEU A 233 -7.50 21.55 15.53
CA LEU A 233 -8.53 22.01 16.47
C LEU A 233 -9.82 22.45 15.75
N GLU A 234 -9.71 22.95 14.53
CA GLU A 234 -10.85 23.36 13.71
C GLU A 234 -11.46 22.24 12.86
N ALA A 235 -10.77 21.10 12.71
CA ALA A 235 -11.16 20.05 11.80
C ALA A 235 -12.36 19.23 12.32
N ASP A 236 -13.22 18.78 11.40
CA ASP A 236 -14.15 17.69 11.64
C ASP A 236 -13.52 16.35 11.20
N LEU A 237 -12.69 16.38 10.15
CA LEU A 237 -11.92 15.24 9.64
C LEU A 237 -10.43 15.60 9.53
N VAL A 238 -9.54 14.77 10.06
CA VAL A 238 -8.09 14.85 9.85
C VAL A 238 -7.63 13.59 9.12
N ILE A 239 -6.87 13.75 8.04
CA ILE A 239 -6.29 12.66 7.27
C ILE A 239 -4.77 12.74 7.38
N GLY A 240 -4.18 11.72 7.98
CA GLY A 240 -2.75 11.53 8.11
C GLY A 240 -2.20 10.81 6.89
N ALA A 241 -1.47 11.53 6.03
CA ALA A 241 -0.97 11.04 4.75
C ALA A 241 0.55 11.25 4.60
N VAL A 242 1.28 11.23 5.72
CA VAL A 242 2.73 11.41 5.75
C VAL A 242 3.43 10.06 5.60
N LEU A 243 4.30 9.97 4.60
CA LEU A 243 5.10 8.80 4.30
C LEU A 243 6.58 9.20 4.27
N ILE A 244 7.41 8.49 5.03
CA ILE A 244 8.88 8.57 4.89
C ILE A 244 9.33 7.19 4.39
N PRO A 245 9.75 7.05 3.12
CA PRO A 245 10.20 5.78 2.58
C PRO A 245 11.25 5.10 3.48
N GLY A 246 11.03 3.82 3.80
CA GLY A 246 11.95 3.01 4.61
C GLY A 246 12.03 3.33 6.10
N ALA A 247 11.24 4.30 6.61
CA ALA A 247 11.29 4.72 8.01
C ALA A 247 9.90 4.70 8.69
N LYS A 248 9.88 4.75 10.03
CA LYS A 248 8.63 4.92 10.78
C LYS A 248 8.02 6.30 10.52
N ALA A 249 6.70 6.36 10.46
CA ALA A 249 6.00 7.63 10.33
C ALA A 249 6.25 8.53 11.56
N PRO A 250 6.50 9.84 11.38
CA PRO A 250 6.65 10.76 12.51
C PRO A 250 5.31 10.95 13.22
N LYS A 251 5.33 11.01 14.56
CA LYS A 251 4.15 11.33 15.36
C LYS A 251 3.91 12.84 15.34
N LEU A 252 2.94 13.28 14.53
CA LEU A 252 2.65 14.69 14.29
C LEU A 252 1.47 15.20 15.13
N VAL A 253 0.46 14.35 15.34
CA VAL A 253 -0.73 14.70 16.13
C VAL A 253 -0.63 13.97 17.47
N THR A 254 -0.42 14.74 18.55
CA THR A 254 -0.30 14.22 19.91
C THR A 254 -1.66 13.98 20.55
N ASN A 255 -1.72 13.13 21.57
CA ASN A 255 -2.94 12.87 22.34
C ASN A 255 -3.43 14.14 23.05
N GLU A 256 -2.51 14.99 23.52
CA GLU A 256 -2.86 16.29 24.08
C GLU A 256 -3.59 17.17 23.07
N LEU A 257 -3.16 17.18 21.79
CA LEU A 257 -3.87 17.87 20.73
C LEU A 257 -5.26 17.25 20.48
N VAL A 258 -5.34 15.92 20.40
CA VAL A 258 -6.62 15.19 20.20
C VAL A 258 -7.62 15.48 21.32
N SER A 259 -7.16 15.59 22.57
CA SER A 259 -8.01 15.89 23.73
C SER A 259 -8.72 17.24 23.64
N ARG A 260 -8.19 18.16 22.82
CA ARG A 260 -8.71 19.52 22.59
C ARG A 260 -9.47 19.66 21.27
N MET A 261 -9.50 18.61 20.44
CA MET A 261 -10.27 18.60 19.19
C MET A 261 -11.77 18.57 19.46
N LYS A 262 -12.57 18.84 18.42
CA LYS A 262 -14.03 18.79 18.51
C LYS A 262 -14.49 17.39 18.90
N ALA A 263 -15.38 17.29 19.89
CA ALA A 263 -16.04 16.02 20.16
C ALA A 263 -16.73 15.45 18.90
N GLY A 264 -16.44 14.19 18.61
CA GLY A 264 -16.86 13.45 17.42
C GLY A 264 -16.02 13.69 16.16
N SER A 265 -14.89 14.40 16.23
CA SER A 265 -13.97 14.50 15.08
C SER A 265 -13.41 13.14 14.71
N VAL A 266 -13.12 12.96 13.43
CA VAL A 266 -12.60 11.71 12.87
C VAL A 266 -11.17 11.91 12.43
N LEU A 267 -10.29 10.98 12.77
CA LEU A 267 -8.89 10.94 12.34
C LEU A 267 -8.67 9.65 11.54
N VAL A 268 -8.28 9.78 10.27
CA VAL A 268 -7.97 8.66 9.38
C VAL A 268 -6.46 8.62 9.17
N ASP A 269 -5.78 7.60 9.70
CA ASP A 269 -4.34 7.45 9.59
C ASP A 269 -3.98 6.50 8.45
N ILE A 270 -3.67 7.06 7.27
CA ILE A 270 -3.22 6.26 6.12
C ILE A 270 -1.80 5.71 6.38
N ALA A 271 -1.00 6.41 7.19
CA ALA A 271 0.38 6.03 7.48
C ALA A 271 0.48 4.87 8.50
N ILE A 272 -0.63 4.24 8.85
CA ILE A 272 -0.67 3.19 9.87
C ILE A 272 0.20 1.97 9.52
N ASP A 273 0.37 1.67 8.24
CA ASP A 273 1.26 0.60 7.75
C ASP A 273 2.73 0.80 8.17
N GLN A 274 3.11 2.02 8.53
CA GLN A 274 4.44 2.38 9.02
C GLN A 274 4.44 2.88 10.48
N GLY A 275 3.43 2.46 11.24
CA GLY A 275 3.25 2.78 12.65
C GLY A 275 2.35 4.00 12.92
N GLY A 276 1.85 4.68 11.90
CA GLY A 276 0.88 5.78 12.03
C GLY A 276 1.51 7.12 12.41
N CYS A 277 0.96 8.20 11.86
CA CYS A 277 1.42 9.57 12.12
C CYS A 277 0.69 10.27 13.28
N PHE A 278 -0.27 9.61 13.92
CA PHE A 278 -0.86 10.06 15.19
C PHE A 278 -0.29 9.24 16.37
N GLU A 279 -0.18 9.87 17.54
CA GLU A 279 0.48 9.28 18.71
C GLU A 279 -0.17 7.96 19.14
N ASP A 280 -1.48 7.93 19.39
CA ASP A 280 -2.25 6.73 19.79
C ASP A 280 -2.73 5.86 18.62
N SER A 281 -2.23 6.08 17.40
CA SER A 281 -2.56 5.20 16.28
C SER A 281 -2.03 3.79 16.51
N HIS A 282 -2.93 2.80 16.41
CA HIS A 282 -2.58 1.39 16.33
C HIS A 282 -3.39 0.70 15.22
N PRO A 283 -2.85 -0.35 14.57
CA PRO A 283 -3.55 -1.01 13.48
C PRO A 283 -4.92 -1.54 13.90
N THR A 284 -5.89 -1.38 13.01
CA THR A 284 -7.25 -1.92 13.11
C THR A 284 -7.56 -2.76 11.86
N THR A 285 -8.74 -3.36 11.81
CA THR A 285 -9.16 -4.23 10.69
C THR A 285 -10.41 -3.70 10.02
N HIS A 286 -10.75 -4.18 8.82
CA HIS A 286 -12.02 -3.83 8.18
C HIS A 286 -13.26 -4.25 9.00
N ALA A 287 -13.14 -5.27 9.86
CA ALA A 287 -14.22 -5.72 10.73
C ALA A 287 -14.42 -4.80 11.95
N GLU A 288 -13.32 -4.29 12.52
CA GLU A 288 -13.31 -3.38 13.65
C GLU A 288 -12.44 -2.15 13.31
N PRO A 289 -12.92 -1.26 12.44
CA PRO A 289 -12.08 -0.26 11.78
C PRO A 289 -11.77 0.97 12.61
N THR A 290 -12.45 1.14 13.75
CA THR A 290 -12.36 2.36 14.55
C THR A 290 -12.30 2.10 16.04
N PHE A 291 -11.62 2.99 16.74
CA PHE A 291 -11.62 3.08 18.20
C PHE A 291 -11.71 4.55 18.63
N LYS A 292 -11.95 4.79 19.92
CA LYS A 292 -12.01 6.16 20.47
C LYS A 292 -10.69 6.55 21.11
N VAL A 293 -10.29 7.79 20.88
CA VAL A 293 -9.21 8.48 21.60
C VAL A 293 -9.77 9.80 22.08
N HIS A 294 -9.88 9.97 23.40
CA HIS A 294 -10.69 11.03 24.01
C HIS A 294 -12.11 11.04 23.41
N ASP A 295 -12.57 12.20 22.92
CA ASP A 295 -13.87 12.35 22.26
C ASP A 295 -13.80 12.21 20.73
N SER A 296 -12.65 11.79 20.17
CA SER A 296 -12.46 11.57 18.74
C SER A 296 -12.57 10.11 18.34
N VAL A 297 -12.84 9.86 17.05
CA VAL A 297 -12.87 8.55 16.42
C VAL A 297 -11.62 8.37 15.56
N PHE A 298 -10.82 7.35 15.85
CA PHE A 298 -9.66 7.00 15.04
C PHE A 298 -10.03 5.88 14.08
N TYR A 299 -9.59 5.99 12.83
CA TYR A 299 -9.65 4.98 11.79
C TYR A 299 -8.22 4.66 11.35
N CYS A 300 -7.77 3.43 11.59
CA CYS A 300 -6.38 3.04 11.42
C CYS A 300 -6.26 1.69 10.71
N VAL A 301 -7.06 1.45 9.67
CA VAL A 301 -7.03 0.17 8.94
C VAL A 301 -5.80 0.12 8.05
N ALA A 302 -4.89 -0.81 8.31
CA ALA A 302 -3.64 -0.98 7.57
C ALA A 302 -3.88 -1.24 6.07
N ASN A 303 -4.71 -2.20 5.74
CA ASN A 303 -4.93 -2.60 4.36
C ASN A 303 -6.13 -1.88 3.70
N MET A 304 -6.14 -0.54 3.69
CA MET A 304 -7.27 0.21 3.09
C MET A 304 -7.60 -0.21 1.66
N PRO A 305 -6.62 -0.36 0.73
CA PRO A 305 -6.92 -0.74 -0.64
C PRO A 305 -7.60 -2.11 -0.78
N GLY A 306 -7.40 -3.02 0.18
CA GLY A 306 -8.06 -4.33 0.21
C GLY A 306 -9.59 -4.25 0.24
N ALA A 307 -10.20 -3.13 0.63
CA ALA A 307 -11.66 -2.95 0.60
C ALA A 307 -12.24 -2.74 -0.80
N VAL A 308 -11.42 -2.38 -1.80
CA VAL A 308 -11.86 -2.11 -3.18
C VAL A 308 -11.08 -2.96 -4.18
N PRO A 309 -11.07 -4.29 -4.01
CA PRO A 309 -10.17 -5.21 -4.70
C PRO A 309 -10.31 -5.13 -6.22
N ASN A 310 -11.52 -4.93 -6.75
CA ASN A 310 -11.75 -4.73 -8.18
C ASN A 310 -11.01 -3.50 -8.74
N THR A 311 -10.86 -2.41 -7.98
CA THR A 311 -10.06 -1.26 -8.42
C THR A 311 -8.58 -1.46 -8.12
N SER A 312 -8.25 -1.87 -6.90
CA SER A 312 -6.86 -1.95 -6.44
C SER A 312 -6.06 -3.07 -7.09
N THR A 313 -6.68 -4.20 -7.46
CA THR A 313 -5.99 -5.25 -8.23
C THR A 313 -5.53 -4.68 -9.56
N TYR A 314 -6.43 -4.06 -10.34
CA TYR A 314 -6.05 -3.52 -11.65
C TYR A 314 -5.03 -2.39 -11.52
N ALA A 315 -5.20 -1.49 -10.55
CA ALA A 315 -4.24 -0.42 -10.28
C ALA A 315 -2.84 -0.97 -9.97
N LEU A 316 -2.73 -2.00 -9.11
CA LEU A 316 -1.47 -2.65 -8.79
C LEU A 316 -0.91 -3.39 -10.00
N THR A 317 -1.69 -4.26 -10.64
CA THR A 317 -1.22 -5.12 -11.72
C THR A 317 -0.82 -4.36 -12.98
N ASN A 318 -1.46 -3.21 -13.25
CA ASN A 318 -1.03 -2.34 -14.35
C ASN A 318 0.38 -1.78 -14.12
N ALA A 319 0.75 -1.50 -12.87
CA ALA A 319 2.06 -1.02 -12.51
C ALA A 319 3.11 -2.14 -12.43
N THR A 320 2.73 -3.33 -11.93
CA THR A 320 3.66 -4.46 -11.77
C THR A 320 3.91 -5.24 -13.06
N LEU A 321 2.95 -5.27 -14.00
CA LEU A 321 3.04 -6.10 -15.21
C LEU A 321 4.35 -5.92 -16.00
N PRO A 322 4.86 -4.70 -16.27
CA PRO A 322 6.13 -4.54 -16.98
C PRO A 322 7.31 -5.22 -16.28
N TYR A 323 7.36 -5.17 -14.94
CA TYR A 323 8.39 -5.82 -14.14
C TYR A 323 8.21 -7.34 -14.09
N ILE A 324 6.97 -7.81 -14.00
CA ILE A 324 6.64 -9.24 -14.03
C ILE A 324 7.11 -9.86 -15.36
N VAL A 325 6.83 -9.20 -16.49
CA VAL A 325 7.25 -9.66 -17.81
C VAL A 325 8.78 -9.70 -17.93
N GLU A 326 9.49 -8.66 -17.47
CA GLU A 326 10.96 -8.65 -17.51
C GLU A 326 11.58 -9.75 -16.63
N LEU A 327 11.01 -10.00 -15.44
CA LEU A 327 11.42 -11.10 -14.56
C LEU A 327 11.18 -12.47 -15.19
N ALA A 328 10.03 -12.67 -15.84
CA ALA A 328 9.69 -13.93 -16.50
C ALA A 328 10.56 -14.17 -17.75
N ASP A 329 10.77 -13.16 -18.59
CA ASP A 329 11.51 -13.28 -19.84
C ASP A 329 13.01 -13.59 -19.63
N ARG A 330 13.59 -13.10 -18.52
CA ARG A 330 15.06 -13.04 -18.34
C ARG A 330 15.56 -13.70 -17.06
N GLY A 331 14.68 -14.00 -16.12
CA GLY A 331 15.06 -14.34 -14.75
C GLY A 331 15.53 -13.12 -13.97
N TRP A 332 15.57 -13.25 -12.64
CA TRP A 332 15.83 -12.12 -11.75
C TRP A 332 17.18 -11.45 -12.01
N VAL A 333 18.27 -12.20 -12.15
CA VAL A 333 19.63 -11.63 -12.29
C VAL A 333 19.72 -10.65 -13.46
N GLU A 334 19.28 -11.07 -14.65
CA GLU A 334 19.39 -10.24 -15.85
C GLU A 334 18.35 -9.12 -15.86
N ALA A 335 17.14 -9.35 -15.32
CA ALA A 335 16.15 -8.30 -15.14
C ALA A 335 16.68 -7.17 -14.23
N LEU A 336 17.30 -7.51 -13.09
CA LEU A 336 17.86 -6.53 -12.16
C LEU A 336 19.05 -5.76 -12.76
N ARG A 337 19.91 -6.41 -13.55
CA ARG A 337 21.02 -5.73 -14.25
C ARG A 337 20.54 -4.67 -15.24
N ARG A 338 19.43 -4.95 -15.92
CA ARG A 338 18.88 -4.08 -16.97
C ARG A 338 18.03 -2.94 -16.42
N ASP A 339 17.37 -3.16 -15.30
CA ASP A 339 16.51 -2.17 -14.66
C ASP A 339 17.03 -1.80 -13.26
N PRO A 340 17.77 -0.68 -13.12
CA PRO A 340 18.24 -0.17 -11.84
C PRO A 340 17.13 0.12 -10.82
N ALA A 341 15.90 0.39 -11.26
CA ALA A 341 14.78 0.61 -10.36
C ALA A 341 14.29 -0.70 -9.76
N LEU A 342 14.16 -1.75 -10.59
CA LEU A 342 13.82 -3.09 -10.13
C LEU A 342 14.92 -3.69 -9.24
N ALA A 343 16.20 -3.41 -9.54
CA ALA A 343 17.35 -3.81 -8.74
C ALA A 343 17.24 -3.39 -7.26
N LYS A 344 16.74 -2.18 -6.99
CA LYS A 344 16.48 -1.69 -5.61
C LYS A 344 15.35 -2.46 -4.90
N GLY A 345 14.54 -3.20 -5.67
CA GLY A 345 13.53 -4.12 -5.17
C GLY A 345 14.12 -5.33 -4.45
N LEU A 346 15.36 -5.75 -4.72
CA LEU A 346 15.91 -6.98 -4.15
C LEU A 346 16.13 -6.84 -2.64
N ASN A 347 15.45 -7.69 -1.87
CA ASN A 347 15.47 -7.65 -0.41
C ASN A 347 16.25 -8.82 0.19
N THR A 348 16.02 -10.04 -0.28
CA THR A 348 16.75 -11.23 0.18
C THR A 348 17.15 -12.15 -0.97
N HIS A 349 18.26 -12.85 -0.81
CA HIS A 349 18.70 -13.91 -1.73
C HIS A 349 19.66 -14.86 -1.02
N ASP A 350 19.43 -16.18 -1.13
CA ASP A 350 20.34 -17.23 -0.61
C ASP A 350 20.79 -17.01 0.84
N GLY A 351 19.83 -16.68 1.72
CA GLY A 351 20.07 -16.45 3.15
C GLY A 351 20.73 -15.12 3.49
N LYS A 352 20.85 -14.18 2.53
CA LYS A 352 21.45 -12.87 2.72
C LYS A 352 20.41 -11.76 2.61
N VAL A 353 20.57 -10.71 3.41
CA VAL A 353 19.81 -9.47 3.30
C VAL A 353 20.55 -8.51 2.35
N VAL A 354 19.84 -8.02 1.34
CA VAL A 354 20.36 -7.10 0.31
C VAL A 354 19.84 -5.69 0.52
N TYR A 355 18.65 -5.53 1.10
CA TYR A 355 18.09 -4.20 1.37
C TYR A 355 18.60 -3.68 2.72
N LYS A 356 19.39 -2.62 2.68
CA LYS A 356 20.15 -2.09 3.83
C LYS A 356 19.28 -1.78 5.05
N GLU A 357 18.14 -1.11 4.85
CA GLU A 357 17.25 -0.69 5.92
C GLU A 357 16.64 -1.87 6.69
N VAL A 358 16.45 -3.02 6.01
CA VAL A 358 15.99 -4.27 6.65
C VAL A 358 17.09 -4.87 7.52
N ALA A 359 18.34 -4.84 7.04
CA ALA A 359 19.49 -5.28 7.82
C ALA A 359 19.68 -4.43 9.09
N GLU A 360 19.56 -3.10 8.97
CA GLU A 360 19.63 -2.17 10.10
C GLU A 360 18.47 -2.38 11.09
N ALA A 361 17.24 -2.57 10.61
CA ALA A 361 16.07 -2.77 11.47
C ALA A 361 16.16 -4.01 12.36
N HIS A 362 16.77 -5.10 11.86
CA HIS A 362 16.84 -6.39 12.55
C HIS A 362 18.24 -6.75 13.08
N GLY A 363 19.23 -5.88 12.90
CA GLY A 363 20.62 -6.12 13.33
C GLY A 363 21.30 -7.26 12.56
N LEU A 364 21.02 -7.39 11.26
CA LEU A 364 21.55 -8.42 10.37
C LEU A 364 22.70 -7.90 9.51
N GLU A 365 23.47 -8.80 8.90
CA GLU A 365 24.52 -8.44 7.94
C GLU A 365 23.92 -8.04 6.59
N HIS A 366 24.37 -6.91 6.05
CA HIS A 366 23.99 -6.41 4.72
C HIS A 366 25.00 -6.85 3.66
N VAL A 367 24.50 -7.33 2.52
CA VAL A 367 25.31 -7.69 1.36
C VAL A 367 24.99 -6.74 0.20
N GLU A 368 26.03 -6.13 -0.37
CA GLU A 368 25.90 -5.23 -1.51
C GLU A 368 25.34 -5.96 -2.74
N LEU A 369 24.31 -5.37 -3.36
CA LEU A 369 23.64 -5.90 -4.55
C LEU A 369 24.63 -6.26 -5.68
N ALA A 370 25.61 -5.39 -5.92
CA ALA A 370 26.63 -5.59 -6.97
C ALA A 370 27.44 -6.88 -6.79
N SER A 371 27.57 -7.40 -5.56
CA SER A 371 28.25 -8.68 -5.32
C SER A 371 27.44 -9.89 -5.79
N LEU A 372 26.13 -9.74 -5.98
CA LEU A 372 25.21 -10.82 -6.35
C LEU A 372 24.92 -10.84 -7.85
N ILE A 373 24.80 -9.66 -8.45
CA ILE A 373 24.48 -9.54 -9.87
C ILE A 373 25.67 -9.13 -10.73
N GLY A 374 26.89 -8.96 -10.19
CA GLY A 374 28.07 -8.54 -10.97
C GLY A 374 27.84 -7.18 -11.62
#